data_AF-A0A9D4U7G0-F1
#
_entry.id   AF-A0A9D4U7G0-F1
#
_cell.length_a   1.000
_cell.length_b   1.000
_cell.length_c   1.000
_cell.angle_alpha   90.00
_cell.angle_beta   90.00
_cell.angle_gamma   90.00
#
_symmetry.space_group_name_H-M   'P 1'
#
loop_
_entity.id
_entity.type
_entity.pdbx_description
1 polymer ?
#
loop_
_entity_poly.entity_id
_entity_poly.type
_entity_poly.pdbx_seq_one_letter_code
_entity_poly.pdbx_strand_id
1 'polypeptide(L)'
;MQEACKHAFQELEAAPIVYSAPLTAPLFLCFNWNEVFEKYGFTEASSFHVVAFRSVRKRGTDEATLTRINNVALEEARKSGGLVRYWAGRPNAHRQCLEASVWESRAAAEKAARMPAYADAMKVAATLYESFTLERYSITATVDHLPAFKLIDSTSR
;
A
#
# COMPACT_ATOMS: atom_id res chain seq x y z
N MET A 1 4.42 -17.12 13.44
CA MET A 1 4.97 -16.29 12.34
C MET A 1 3.95 -15.29 11.81
N GLN A 2 2.77 -15.72 11.36
CA GLN A 2 1.73 -14.86 10.75
C GLN A 2 1.25 -13.71 11.67
N GLU A 3 0.98 -13.99 12.96
CA GLU A 3 0.54 -12.97 13.93
C GLU A 3 1.66 -12.00 14.31
N ALA A 4 2.91 -12.49 14.39
CA ALA A 4 4.08 -11.66 14.69
C ALA A 4 4.37 -10.67 13.56
N CYS A 5 4.22 -11.07 12.29
CA CYS A 5 4.35 -10.16 11.14
C CYS A 5 3.26 -9.09 11.15
N LYS A 6 2.01 -9.45 11.43
CA LYS A 6 0.90 -8.49 11.54
C LYS A 6 1.12 -7.48 12.66
N HIS A 7 1.68 -7.92 13.79
CA HIS A 7 2.06 -7.04 14.89
C HIS A 7 3.20 -6.09 14.49
N ALA A 8 4.26 -6.60 13.84
CA ALA A 8 5.40 -5.79 13.42
C ALA A 8 5.00 -4.61 12.51
N PHE A 9 4.18 -4.87 11.48
CA PHE A 9 3.74 -3.80 10.59
C PHE A 9 2.67 -2.87 11.18
N GLN A 10 2.21 -3.08 12.42
CA GLN A 10 1.43 -2.04 13.11
C GLN A 10 2.28 -0.81 13.42
N GLU A 11 3.57 -0.99 13.62
CA GLU A 11 4.58 0.05 13.87
C GLU A 11 5.15 0.66 12.58
N LEU A 12 4.60 0.26 11.41
CA LEU A 12 4.94 0.91 10.16
C LEU A 12 4.32 2.31 10.13
N GLU A 13 5.18 3.31 10.11
CA GLU A 13 4.87 4.74 10.14
C GLU A 13 5.37 5.43 8.88
N ALA A 14 4.59 6.40 8.39
CA ALA A 14 4.97 7.17 7.22
C ALA A 14 6.03 8.22 7.55
N ALA A 15 7.07 8.28 6.72
CA ALA A 15 8.04 9.36 6.76
C ALA A 15 7.44 10.65 6.18
N PRO A 16 7.94 11.84 6.58
CA PRO A 16 7.43 13.13 6.08
C PRO A 16 7.40 13.25 4.54
N ILE A 17 8.32 12.57 3.86
CA ILE A 17 8.44 12.60 2.39
C ILE A 17 7.19 12.08 1.67
N VAL A 18 6.38 11.24 2.32
CA VAL A 18 5.09 10.76 1.80
C VAL A 18 4.13 11.89 1.53
N TYR A 19 4.21 12.99 2.29
CA TYR A 19 3.30 14.12 2.14
C TYR A 19 3.88 15.21 1.23
N SER A 20 5.21 15.37 1.19
CA SER A 20 5.85 16.36 0.31
C SER A 20 6.01 15.88 -1.12
N ALA A 21 6.27 14.59 -1.34
CA ALA A 21 6.51 14.01 -2.66
C ALA A 21 5.82 12.63 -2.87
N PRO A 22 4.51 12.48 -2.57
CA PRO A 22 3.81 11.19 -2.63
C PRO A 22 3.89 10.48 -3.99
N LEU A 23 4.04 11.22 -5.10
CA LEU A 23 4.08 10.64 -6.43
C LEU A 23 5.45 10.10 -6.84
N THR A 24 6.53 10.60 -6.22
CA THR A 24 7.91 10.35 -6.71
C THR A 24 8.84 9.81 -5.65
N ALA A 25 8.49 9.94 -4.36
CA ALA A 25 9.29 9.42 -3.27
C ALA A 25 9.51 7.89 -3.42
N PRO A 26 10.76 7.41 -3.44
CA PRO A 26 11.03 5.98 -3.48
C PRO A 26 10.38 5.28 -2.30
N LEU A 27 9.72 4.14 -2.55
CA LEU A 27 8.90 3.46 -1.52
C LEU A 27 9.69 3.12 -0.25
N PHE A 28 10.98 2.80 -0.38
CA PHE A 28 11.87 2.50 0.74
C PHE A 28 12.16 3.70 1.65
N LEU A 29 11.92 4.93 1.19
CA LEU A 29 12.01 6.16 2.00
C LEU A 29 10.66 6.61 2.55
N CYS A 30 9.56 6.03 2.08
CA CYS A 30 8.21 6.45 2.45
C CYS A 30 7.81 6.00 3.86
N PHE A 31 8.46 4.98 4.41
CA PHE A 31 8.14 4.46 5.73
C PHE A 31 9.41 4.08 6.47
N ASN A 32 9.29 3.90 7.78
CA ASN A 32 10.36 3.43 8.66
C ASN A 32 10.68 1.92 8.50
N TRP A 33 10.82 1.44 7.26
CA TRP A 33 10.98 0.02 6.98
C TRP A 33 12.18 -0.61 7.69
N ASN A 34 13.32 0.09 7.73
CA ASN A 34 14.54 -0.41 8.37
C ASN A 34 14.30 -0.65 9.87
N GLU A 35 13.70 0.32 10.57
CA GLU A 35 13.40 0.22 12.00
C GLU A 35 12.51 -0.99 12.30
N VAL A 36 11.46 -1.20 11.50
CA VAL A 36 10.56 -2.35 11.65
C VAL A 36 11.31 -3.66 11.36
N PHE A 37 12.09 -3.73 10.27
CA PHE A 37 12.77 -4.97 9.90
C PHE A 37 13.87 -5.36 10.89
N GLU A 38 14.65 -4.39 11.36
CA GLU A 38 15.70 -4.59 12.37
C GLU A 38 15.09 -5.00 13.71
N LYS A 39 14.09 -4.26 14.21
CA LYS A 39 13.46 -4.52 15.51
C LYS A 39 12.86 -5.91 15.62
N TYR A 40 12.23 -6.39 14.54
CA TYR A 40 11.56 -7.68 14.52
C TYR A 40 12.41 -8.81 13.92
N GLY A 41 13.66 -8.52 13.53
CA GLY A 41 14.64 -9.51 13.11
C GLY A 41 14.18 -10.35 11.91
N PHE A 42 13.55 -9.73 10.91
CA PHE A 42 13.13 -10.46 9.70
C PHE A 42 14.34 -11.06 8.99
N THR A 43 14.24 -12.31 8.56
CA THR A 43 15.33 -13.04 7.88
C THR A 43 15.04 -13.19 6.40
N GLU A 44 16.00 -13.71 5.63
CA GLU A 44 15.85 -13.96 4.18
C GLU A 44 14.67 -14.87 3.81
N ALA A 45 14.15 -15.67 4.76
CA ALA A 45 12.93 -16.45 4.59
C ALA A 45 11.64 -15.58 4.65
N SER A 46 11.74 -14.35 5.11
CA SER A 46 10.64 -13.39 5.23
C SER A 46 10.45 -12.68 3.89
N SER A 47 9.26 -12.82 3.31
CA SER A 47 8.88 -12.17 2.07
C SER A 47 7.49 -11.57 2.18
N PHE A 48 7.33 -10.37 1.66
CA PHE A 48 6.09 -9.62 1.64
C PHE A 48 5.83 -9.05 0.26
N HIS A 49 4.56 -8.83 -0.05
CA HIS A 49 4.15 -8.13 -1.26
C HIS A 49 3.56 -6.78 -0.90
N VAL A 50 4.02 -5.72 -1.56
CA VAL A 50 3.51 -4.37 -1.30
C VAL A 50 2.88 -3.80 -2.55
N VAL A 51 1.69 -3.22 -2.39
CA VAL A 51 1.04 -2.43 -3.42
C VAL A 51 1.06 -0.97 -2.96
N ALA A 52 1.73 -0.11 -3.73
CA ALA A 52 1.75 1.33 -3.54
C ALA A 52 0.85 1.98 -4.59
N PHE A 53 -0.15 2.73 -4.13
CA PHE A 53 -1.10 3.45 -4.96
C PHE A 53 -0.81 4.95 -4.85
N ARG A 54 -0.25 5.51 -5.92
CA ARG A 54 0.08 6.93 -6.03
C ARG A 54 -0.99 7.58 -6.88
N SER A 55 -1.65 8.62 -6.37
CA SER A 55 -2.79 9.20 -7.07
C SER A 55 -2.81 10.72 -6.98
N VAL A 56 -3.42 11.34 -7.99
CA VAL A 56 -3.89 12.72 -7.94
C VAL A 56 -5.41 12.68 -7.91
N ARG A 57 -6.02 13.17 -6.84
CA ARG A 57 -7.49 13.23 -6.76
C ARG A 57 -8.03 14.30 -7.69
N LYS A 58 -9.19 14.05 -8.31
CA LYS A 58 -9.87 15.08 -9.10
C LYS A 58 -10.20 16.30 -8.24
N ARG A 59 -10.27 17.47 -8.88
CA ARG A 59 -10.73 18.69 -8.21
C ARG A 59 -12.21 18.53 -7.89
N GLY A 60 -12.59 18.82 -6.64
CA GLY A 60 -13.97 18.72 -6.19
C GLY A 60 -14.47 17.29 -5.97
N THR A 61 -13.56 16.31 -5.88
CA THR A 61 -13.90 14.92 -5.51
C THR A 61 -14.75 14.92 -4.24
N ASP A 62 -15.87 14.19 -4.27
CA ASP A 62 -16.65 13.90 -3.07
C ASP A 62 -15.86 12.93 -2.18
N GLU A 63 -15.20 13.50 -1.19
CA GLU A 63 -14.37 12.79 -0.21
C GLU A 63 -15.18 11.77 0.61
N ALA A 64 -16.46 12.00 0.86
CA ALA A 64 -17.30 11.05 1.59
C ALA A 64 -17.57 9.82 0.73
N THR A 65 -17.88 10.02 -0.56
CA THR A 65 -18.04 8.91 -1.51
C THR A 65 -16.73 8.15 -1.71
N LEU A 66 -15.61 8.83 -1.88
CA LEU A 66 -14.28 8.20 -2.00
C LEU A 66 -13.98 7.33 -0.77
N THR A 67 -14.13 7.91 0.42
CA THR A 67 -13.88 7.21 1.69
C THR A 67 -14.77 5.98 1.83
N ARG A 68 -16.06 6.09 1.50
CA ARG A 68 -17.00 4.96 1.55
C ARG A 68 -16.58 3.82 0.63
N ILE A 69 -16.22 4.13 -0.62
CA ILE A 69 -15.83 3.14 -1.62
C ILE A 69 -14.53 2.45 -1.21
N ASN A 70 -13.53 3.21 -0.77
CA ASN A 70 -12.27 2.66 -0.29
C ASN A 70 -12.48 1.77 0.96
N ASN A 71 -13.34 2.17 1.89
CA ASN A 71 -13.64 1.38 3.09
C ASN A 71 -14.29 0.03 2.75
N VAL A 72 -15.25 0.00 1.82
CA VAL A 72 -15.90 -1.25 1.39
C VAL A 72 -14.86 -2.18 0.74
N ALA A 73 -14.03 -1.66 -0.16
CA ALA A 73 -12.97 -2.45 -0.79
C ALA A 73 -11.93 -2.95 0.22
N LEU A 74 -11.54 -2.12 1.20
CA LEU A 74 -10.60 -2.50 2.25
C LEU A 74 -11.19 -3.56 3.19
N GLU A 75 -12.47 -3.45 3.55
CA GLU A 75 -13.14 -4.45 4.39
C GLU A 75 -13.21 -5.81 3.68
N GLU A 76 -13.53 -5.83 2.39
CA GLU A 76 -13.54 -7.06 1.60
C GLU A 76 -12.14 -7.64 1.42
N ALA A 77 -11.14 -6.78 1.19
CA ALA A 77 -9.73 -7.17 1.16
C ALA A 77 -9.28 -7.82 2.47
N ARG A 78 -9.66 -7.26 3.63
CA ARG A 78 -9.39 -7.85 4.95
C ARG A 78 -10.02 -9.22 5.11
N LYS A 79 -11.28 -9.38 4.69
CA LYS A 79 -12.01 -10.66 4.73
C LYS A 79 -11.42 -11.71 3.78
N SER A 80 -10.84 -11.29 2.66
CA SER A 80 -10.16 -12.18 1.70
C SER A 80 -8.90 -12.86 2.29
N GLY A 81 -8.29 -12.24 3.30
CA GLY A 81 -7.14 -12.74 4.03
C GLY A 81 -5.79 -12.33 3.43
N GLY A 82 -4.73 -12.39 4.25
CA GLY A 82 -3.35 -12.09 3.86
C GLY A 82 -2.97 -10.62 3.79
N LEU A 83 -3.89 -9.69 4.07
CA LEU A 83 -3.56 -8.28 4.31
C LEU A 83 -2.91 -8.14 5.69
N VAL A 84 -1.68 -7.63 5.72
CA VAL A 84 -0.88 -7.44 6.94
C VAL A 84 -1.10 -6.03 7.51
N ARG A 85 -1.00 -5.02 6.64
CA ARG A 85 -1.14 -3.61 6.99
C ARG A 85 -1.69 -2.84 5.80
N TYR A 86 -2.55 -1.87 6.08
CA TYR A 86 -2.96 -0.87 5.10
C TYR A 86 -2.72 0.52 5.69
N TRP A 87 -2.08 1.37 4.91
CA TRP A 87 -1.82 2.76 5.23
C TRP A 87 -2.71 3.66 4.36
N ALA A 88 -3.68 4.28 5.01
CA ALA A 88 -4.54 5.29 4.40
C ALA A 88 -3.77 6.62 4.27
N GLY A 89 -3.19 6.85 3.10
CA GLY A 89 -2.56 8.11 2.74
C GLY A 89 -3.50 9.30 2.88
N ARG A 90 -2.92 10.50 2.94
CA ARG A 90 -3.67 11.76 2.91
C ARG A 90 -3.18 12.62 1.75
N PRO A 91 -4.09 13.31 1.03
CA PRO A 91 -3.69 14.17 -0.05
C PRO A 91 -2.92 15.40 0.47
N ASN A 92 -1.89 15.81 -0.26
CA ASN A 92 -1.22 17.09 -0.02
C ASN A 92 -2.01 18.27 -0.65
N ALA A 93 -1.46 19.48 -0.56
CA ALA A 93 -2.08 20.69 -1.13
C ALA A 93 -2.33 20.60 -2.67
N HIS A 94 -1.62 19.70 -3.35
CA HIS A 94 -1.78 19.42 -4.78
C HIS A 94 -2.73 18.26 -5.08
N ARG A 95 -3.47 17.76 -4.07
CA ARG A 95 -4.35 16.58 -4.15
C ARG A 95 -3.62 15.26 -4.41
N GLN A 96 -2.30 15.26 -4.26
CA GLN A 96 -1.48 14.07 -4.50
C GLN A 96 -1.42 13.21 -3.24
N CYS A 97 -1.53 11.89 -3.38
CA CYS A 97 -1.63 10.95 -2.28
C CYS A 97 -0.81 9.69 -2.56
N LEU A 98 -0.29 9.07 -1.50
CA LEU A 98 0.27 7.71 -1.52
C LEU A 98 -0.46 6.87 -0.49
N GLU A 99 -1.12 5.83 -0.95
CA GLU A 99 -1.66 4.75 -0.13
C GLU A 99 -0.80 3.51 -0.31
N ALA A 100 -0.66 2.69 0.73
CA ALA A 100 0.14 1.48 0.64
C ALA A 100 -0.54 0.31 1.37
N SER A 101 -0.40 -0.89 0.83
CA SER A 101 -0.83 -2.13 1.48
C SER A 101 0.28 -3.16 1.48
N VAL A 102 0.50 -3.78 2.63
CA VAL A 102 1.46 -4.87 2.84
C VAL A 102 0.68 -6.17 2.95
N TRP A 103 1.10 -7.16 2.18
CA TRP A 103 0.48 -8.47 2.05
C TRP A 103 1.49 -9.56 2.36
N GLU A 104 0.99 -10.67 2.92
CA GLU A 104 1.79 -11.86 3.19
C GLU A 104 2.33 -12.51 1.90
N SER A 105 1.62 -12.32 0.78
CA SER A 105 2.05 -12.82 -0.53
C SER A 105 1.39 -12.06 -1.67
N ARG A 106 2.00 -12.15 -2.86
CA ARG A 106 1.41 -11.67 -4.11
C ARG A 106 0.05 -12.34 -4.38
N ALA A 107 -0.06 -13.63 -4.13
CA ALA A 107 -1.30 -14.38 -4.34
C ALA A 107 -2.47 -13.85 -3.48
N ALA A 108 -2.20 -13.43 -2.24
CA ALA A 108 -3.19 -12.81 -1.37
C ALA A 108 -3.67 -11.45 -1.92
N ALA A 109 -2.74 -10.59 -2.34
CA ALA A 109 -3.06 -9.31 -2.96
C ALA A 109 -3.88 -9.47 -4.24
N GLU A 110 -3.51 -10.41 -5.10
CA GLU A 110 -4.25 -10.71 -6.33
C GLU A 110 -5.64 -11.30 -6.04
N LYS A 111 -5.78 -12.13 -5.00
CA LYS A 111 -7.09 -12.63 -4.56
C LYS A 111 -7.99 -11.47 -4.15
N ALA A 112 -7.49 -10.52 -3.36
CA ALA A 112 -8.24 -9.32 -2.98
C ALA A 112 -8.61 -8.44 -4.18
N ALA A 113 -7.71 -8.27 -5.15
CA ALA A 113 -7.97 -7.50 -6.37
C ALA A 113 -9.00 -8.14 -7.33
N ARG A 114 -9.36 -9.42 -7.11
CA ARG A 114 -10.44 -10.10 -7.84
C ARG A 114 -11.80 -10.01 -7.15
N MET A 115 -11.87 -9.40 -5.98
CA MET A 115 -13.12 -9.31 -5.23
C MET A 115 -14.07 -8.24 -5.82
N PRO A 116 -15.39 -8.40 -5.70
CA PRO A 116 -16.38 -7.51 -6.32
C PRO A 116 -16.22 -6.02 -5.97
N ALA A 117 -15.92 -5.67 -4.71
CA ALA A 117 -15.77 -4.28 -4.30
C ALA A 117 -14.56 -3.60 -4.95
N TYR A 118 -13.49 -4.36 -5.23
CA TYR A 118 -12.37 -3.82 -6.01
C TYR A 118 -12.82 -3.48 -7.43
N ALA A 119 -13.57 -4.37 -8.08
CA ALA A 119 -14.10 -4.11 -9.42
C ALA A 119 -15.04 -2.88 -9.43
N ASP A 120 -15.87 -2.72 -8.41
CA ASP A 120 -16.76 -1.56 -8.27
C ASP A 120 -16.00 -0.25 -8.02
N ALA A 121 -14.95 -0.27 -7.20
CA ALA A 121 -14.05 0.87 -7.02
C ALA A 121 -13.36 1.26 -8.34
N MET A 122 -12.91 0.27 -9.13
CA MET A 122 -12.28 0.52 -10.42
C MET A 122 -13.23 1.12 -11.46
N LYS A 123 -14.53 0.78 -11.44
CA LYS A 123 -15.54 1.37 -12.34
C LYS A 123 -15.69 2.87 -12.16
N VAL A 124 -15.53 3.36 -10.92
CA VAL A 124 -15.66 4.78 -10.60
C VAL A 124 -14.31 5.49 -10.44
N ALA A 125 -13.18 4.79 -10.55
CA ALA A 125 -11.86 5.39 -10.34
C ALA A 125 -11.62 6.63 -11.22
N ALA A 126 -12.10 6.61 -12.47
CA ALA A 126 -12.01 7.74 -13.39
C ALA A 126 -12.85 8.97 -12.98
N THR A 127 -13.83 8.83 -12.08
CA THR A 127 -14.58 9.97 -11.52
C THR A 127 -13.93 10.53 -10.25
N LEU A 128 -13.06 9.75 -9.60
CA LEU A 128 -12.41 10.10 -8.32
C LEU A 128 -10.98 10.63 -8.50
N TYR A 129 -10.25 10.11 -9.49
CA TYR A 129 -8.84 10.39 -9.72
C TYR A 129 -8.59 11.06 -11.07
N GLU A 130 -7.70 12.04 -11.06
CA GLU A 130 -7.16 12.70 -12.25
C GLU A 130 -6.12 11.80 -12.92
N SER A 131 -5.28 11.15 -12.10
CA SER A 131 -4.36 10.10 -12.51
C SER A 131 -4.03 9.20 -11.33
N PHE A 132 -3.58 7.98 -11.62
CA PHE A 132 -2.96 7.13 -10.61
C PHE A 132 -1.95 6.14 -11.19
N THR A 133 -1.03 5.70 -10.34
CA THR A 133 -0.07 4.63 -10.60
C THR A 133 -0.17 3.58 -9.51
N LEU A 134 -0.32 2.32 -9.91
CA LEU A 134 -0.23 1.15 -9.04
C LEU A 134 1.15 0.53 -9.22
N GLU A 135 1.99 0.59 -8.19
CA GLU A 135 3.29 -0.07 -8.15
C GLU A 135 3.19 -1.32 -7.28
N ARG A 136 3.79 -2.42 -7.73
CA ARG A 136 3.80 -3.69 -7.00
C ARG A 136 5.22 -4.10 -6.71
N TYR A 137 5.54 -4.36 -5.45
CA TYR A 137 6.88 -4.70 -4.98
C TYR A 137 6.88 -6.07 -4.30
N SER A 138 8.00 -6.78 -4.44
CA SER A 138 8.43 -7.81 -3.50
C SER A 138 9.36 -7.15 -2.50
N ILE A 139 9.17 -7.43 -1.21
CA ILE A 139 10.10 -7.04 -0.16
C ILE A 139 10.60 -8.32 0.52
N THR A 140 11.91 -8.49 0.59
CA THR A 140 12.58 -9.56 1.33
C THR A 140 13.51 -8.95 2.35
N ALA A 141 13.77 -9.61 3.48
CA ALA A 141 14.84 -9.14 4.38
C ALA A 141 16.19 -9.66 3.89
N THR A 142 17.26 -8.90 4.11
CA THR A 142 18.65 -9.32 3.88
C THR A 142 19.21 -10.07 5.09
N VAL A 143 20.43 -10.58 4.99
CA VAL A 143 21.20 -11.13 6.12
C VAL A 143 21.38 -10.13 7.26
N ASP A 144 21.37 -8.84 6.97
CA ASP A 144 21.52 -7.75 7.95
C ASP A 144 20.16 -7.28 8.50
N HIS A 145 19.09 -8.03 8.27
CA HIS A 145 17.72 -7.66 8.64
C HIS A 145 17.25 -6.36 8.00
N LEU A 146 17.77 -6.00 6.83
CA LEU A 146 17.34 -4.82 6.10
C LEU A 146 16.35 -5.18 4.97
N PRO A 147 15.37 -4.33 4.68
CA PRO A 147 14.41 -4.59 3.61
C PRO A 147 15.05 -4.36 2.23
N ALA A 148 15.02 -5.38 1.38
CA ALA A 148 15.35 -5.29 -0.04
C ALA A 148 14.07 -5.20 -0.88
N PHE A 149 13.96 -4.14 -1.67
CA PHE A 149 12.79 -3.87 -2.52
C PHE A 149 13.07 -4.27 -3.96
N LYS A 150 12.17 -5.05 -4.56
CA LYS A 150 12.16 -5.35 -5.98
C LYS A 150 10.82 -4.95 -6.59
N LEU A 151 10.83 -3.98 -7.51
CA LEU A 151 9.66 -3.65 -8.30
C LEU A 151 9.31 -4.82 -9.22
N ILE A 152 8.08 -5.29 -9.16
CA ILE A 152 7.53 -6.37 -9.99
C ILE A 152 6.91 -5.77 -11.24
N ASP A 153 6.01 -4.80 -11.06
CA ASP A 153 5.36 -4.07 -12.14
C ASP A 153 4.87 -2.70 -11.67
N SER A 154 4.55 -1.84 -12.65
CA SER A 154 3.92 -0.55 -12.43
C SER A 154 2.90 -0.32 -13.54
N THR A 155 1.69 0.13 -13.17
CA THR A 155 0.60 0.40 -14.11
C THR A 155 0.00 1.78 -13.82
N SER A 156 -0.02 2.65 -14.83
CA SER A 156 -0.61 4.00 -14.72
C SER A 156 -1.93 4.12 -15.48
N ARG A 157 -2.83 4.95 -14.97
CA ARG A 157 -4.09 5.34 -15.61
C ARG A 157 -4.40 6.82 -15.41
#